data_AF-A0A453DFQ2-F1
#
_entry.id   AF-A0A453DFQ2-F1
#
_cell.length_a   1.000
_cell.length_b   1.000
_cell.length_c   1.000
_cell.angle_alpha   90.00
_cell.angle_beta   90.00
_cell.angle_gamma   90.00
#
_symmetry.space_group_name_H-M   'P 1'
#
loop_
_entity.id
_entity.type
_entity.pdbx_description
1 polymer ?
#
loop_
_entity_poly.entity_id
_entity_poly.type
_entity_poly.pdbx_seq_one_letter_code
_entity_poly.pdbx_strand_id
1 'polypeptide(L)'
;WLFKSTELVNPLFALLDAEFAHRLAVSAAAHGFVPREKRPDPPVLGIEVWGRNFTNPIGLAAGFDKNAEAVEGLLGLGFGFVEVGSVTPQPQEGNPKPRIFRLKEHGAVVNRCGFNSEGIVVVAKRLGAQHGKRKMEETSSSSDVKQGGKAGPGILGVNLGKNKTSEDAGADYVQGVHSLSQYADYLVINVSSPNTPGLRQLQGRKQLKELVKKVQDARDEMQWAEDGPPPLLVKVAPDLSKQDLEDIAAIISNTTISRP
;
A
#
# COMPACT_ATOMS: atom_id res chain seq x y z
N TRP A 1 -20.54 18.13 1.73
CA TRP A 1 -20.18 19.11 0.69
C TRP A 1 -19.21 18.51 -0.32
N LEU A 2 -18.05 17.95 0.11
CA LEU A 2 -17.11 17.19 -0.74
C LEU A 2 -17.76 16.24 -1.77
N PHE A 3 -18.70 15.39 -1.31
CA PHE A 3 -19.34 14.38 -2.16
C PHE A 3 -20.30 14.96 -3.22
N LYS A 4 -20.86 16.16 -3.01
CA LYS A 4 -21.74 16.81 -4.01
C LYS A 4 -20.96 17.42 -5.16
N SER A 5 -19.79 17.99 -4.90
CA SER A 5 -18.87 18.44 -5.95
C SER A 5 -18.37 17.29 -6.82
N THR A 6 -18.12 16.12 -6.23
CA THR A 6 -17.74 14.93 -7.01
C THR A 6 -18.86 14.42 -7.91
N GLU A 7 -20.14 14.61 -7.58
CA GLU A 7 -21.25 14.25 -8.48
C GLU A 7 -21.26 15.07 -9.78
N LEU A 8 -20.81 16.33 -9.72
CA LEU A 8 -20.70 17.21 -10.90
C LEU A 8 -19.42 16.96 -11.71
N VAL A 9 -18.30 16.64 -11.04
CA VAL A 9 -16.99 16.51 -11.70
C VAL A 9 -16.70 15.06 -12.14
N ASN A 10 -17.17 14.04 -11.41
CA ASN A 10 -16.97 12.63 -11.77
C ASN A 10 -17.48 12.25 -13.17
N PRO A 11 -18.63 12.75 -13.65
CA PRO A 11 -19.08 12.49 -15.02
C PRO A 11 -18.05 12.90 -16.07
N LEU A 12 -17.29 13.98 -15.84
CA LEU A 12 -16.22 14.43 -16.74
C LEU A 12 -15.01 13.48 -16.70
N PHE A 13 -14.59 13.03 -15.52
CA PHE A 13 -13.53 12.02 -15.40
C PHE A 13 -13.91 10.67 -16.01
N ALA A 14 -15.21 10.40 -16.10
CA ALA A 14 -15.76 9.19 -16.72
C ALA A 14 -15.64 9.19 -18.26
N LEU A 15 -15.32 10.34 -18.87
CA LEU A 15 -15.05 10.50 -20.32
C LEU A 15 -13.57 10.32 -20.68
N LEU A 16 -12.66 10.49 -19.72
CA LEU A 16 -11.22 10.32 -19.94
C LEU A 16 -10.84 8.83 -20.06
N ASP A 17 -9.65 8.52 -20.58
CA ASP A 17 -9.07 7.18 -20.40
C ASP A 17 -8.91 6.88 -18.90
N ALA A 18 -9.13 5.62 -18.49
CA ALA A 18 -9.15 5.26 -17.07
C ALA A 18 -7.77 5.39 -16.42
N GLU A 19 -6.69 5.04 -17.12
CA GLU A 19 -5.33 5.19 -16.60
C GLU A 19 -4.91 6.66 -16.59
N PHE A 20 -5.28 7.44 -17.60
CA PHE A 20 -5.04 8.88 -17.62
C PHE A 20 -5.78 9.62 -16.49
N ALA A 21 -7.07 9.34 -16.29
CA ALA A 21 -7.85 9.90 -15.19
C ALA A 21 -7.23 9.56 -13.82
N HIS A 22 -6.74 8.33 -13.67
CA HIS A 22 -6.05 7.91 -12.45
C HIS A 22 -4.74 8.67 -12.23
N ARG A 23 -3.90 8.85 -13.25
CA ARG A 23 -2.67 9.66 -13.14
C ARG A 23 -2.97 11.12 -12.78
N LEU A 24 -4.04 11.69 -13.35
CA LEU A 24 -4.48 13.04 -13.00
C LEU A 24 -4.92 13.13 -11.54
N ALA A 25 -5.64 12.13 -11.03
CA ALA A 25 -6.04 12.07 -9.63
C ALA A 25 -4.84 11.97 -8.66
N VAL A 26 -3.86 11.11 -8.97
CA VAL A 26 -2.61 11.00 -8.18
C VAL A 26 -1.84 12.32 -8.22
N SER A 27 -1.69 12.94 -9.40
CA SER A 27 -1.03 14.24 -9.53
C SER A 27 -1.75 15.34 -8.74
N ALA A 28 -3.08 15.41 -8.83
CA ALA A 28 -3.87 16.37 -8.07
C ALA A 28 -3.67 16.17 -6.55
N ALA A 29 -3.67 14.93 -6.08
CA ALA A 29 -3.41 14.62 -4.67
C ALA A 29 -1.98 14.99 -4.24
N ALA A 30 -0.97 14.71 -5.08
CA ALA A 30 0.43 15.07 -4.83
C ALA A 30 0.65 16.58 -4.69
N HIS A 31 -0.14 17.39 -5.41
CA HIS A 31 -0.08 18.86 -5.37
C HIS A 31 -1.11 19.50 -4.42
N GLY A 32 -1.86 18.72 -3.64
CA GLY A 32 -2.85 19.23 -2.70
C GLY A 32 -4.13 19.79 -3.34
N PHE A 33 -4.40 19.49 -4.62
CA PHE A 33 -5.64 19.85 -5.33
C PHE A 33 -6.78 18.85 -5.10
N VAL A 34 -6.73 18.15 -3.96
CA VAL A 34 -7.82 17.30 -3.49
C VAL A 34 -8.37 17.89 -2.20
N PRO A 35 -9.68 17.72 -1.91
CA PRO A 35 -10.22 18.28 -0.69
C PRO A 35 -9.60 17.60 0.54
N ARG A 36 -9.40 18.36 1.63
CA ARG A 36 -8.87 17.84 2.89
C ARG A 36 -9.99 17.65 3.91
N GLU A 37 -10.06 16.49 4.55
CA GLU A 37 -10.96 16.26 5.68
C GLU A 37 -10.42 17.01 6.91
N LYS A 38 -11.30 17.81 7.51
CA LYS A 38 -10.97 18.68 8.64
C LYS A 38 -11.60 18.21 9.95
N ARG A 39 -12.59 17.31 9.86
CA ARG A 39 -13.25 16.76 11.05
C ARG A 39 -12.34 15.71 11.68
N PRO A 40 -12.28 15.66 13.02
CA PRO A 40 -11.63 14.55 13.69
C PRO A 40 -12.43 13.26 13.43
N ASP A 41 -11.72 12.13 13.36
CA ASP A 41 -12.36 10.82 13.32
C ASP A 41 -13.11 10.57 14.65
N PRO A 42 -14.36 10.07 14.62
CA PRO A 42 -15.05 9.68 15.85
C PRO A 42 -14.25 8.62 16.63
N PRO A 43 -14.05 8.77 17.95
CA PRO A 43 -13.24 7.81 18.74
C PRO A 43 -13.69 6.35 18.63
N VAL A 44 -14.97 6.11 18.37
CA VAL A 44 -15.54 4.75 18.17
C VAL A 44 -14.98 4.02 16.93
N LEU A 45 -14.38 4.75 15.98
CA LEU A 45 -13.71 4.16 14.82
C LEU A 45 -12.26 3.76 15.11
N GLY A 46 -11.68 4.19 16.22
CA GLY A 46 -10.31 3.88 16.58
C GLY A 46 -10.12 2.39 16.84
N ILE A 47 -9.09 1.81 16.23
CA ILE A 47 -8.72 0.40 16.45
C ILE A 47 -7.21 0.27 16.62
N GLU A 48 -6.79 -0.64 17.49
CA GLU A 48 -5.40 -1.05 17.60
C GLU A 48 -5.20 -2.36 16.84
N VAL A 49 -4.30 -2.36 15.86
CA VAL A 49 -3.99 -3.52 15.03
C VAL A 49 -2.48 -3.57 14.84
N TRP A 50 -1.87 -4.74 15.08
CA TRP A 50 -0.42 -4.95 14.96
C TRP A 50 0.44 -4.01 15.83
N GLY A 51 -0.07 -3.60 16.99
CA GLY A 51 0.60 -2.61 17.86
C GLY A 51 0.63 -1.20 17.25
N ARG A 52 -0.23 -0.92 16.27
CA ARG A 52 -0.41 0.39 15.65
C ARG A 52 -1.82 0.89 15.92
N ASN A 53 -1.94 2.18 16.20
CA ASN A 53 -3.23 2.83 16.44
C ASN A 53 -3.75 3.44 15.12
N PHE A 54 -4.85 2.90 14.61
CA PHE A 54 -5.56 3.45 13.46
C PHE A 54 -6.68 4.37 13.96
N THR A 55 -6.71 5.62 13.53
CA THR A 55 -7.77 6.57 13.92
C THR A 55 -9.13 6.21 13.33
N ASN A 56 -9.13 5.52 12.18
CA ASN A 56 -10.30 4.90 11.57
C ASN A 56 -9.87 3.68 10.72
N PRO A 57 -10.76 2.70 10.46
CA PRO A 57 -10.40 1.45 9.80
C PRO A 57 -10.41 1.52 8.27
N ILE A 58 -10.66 2.70 7.68
CA ILE A 58 -10.85 2.84 6.24
C ILE A 58 -9.55 3.27 5.59
N GLY A 59 -8.98 2.40 4.75
CA GLY A 59 -7.73 2.69 4.04
C GLY A 59 -7.85 2.68 2.52
N LEU A 60 -6.83 3.27 1.89
CA LEU A 60 -6.65 3.22 0.44
C LEU A 60 -5.69 2.09 0.08
N ALA A 61 -6.17 1.13 -0.72
CA ALA A 61 -5.42 -0.06 -1.09
C ALA A 61 -4.25 0.21 -2.05
N ALA A 62 -3.26 -0.69 -2.04
CA ALA A 62 -2.18 -0.69 -3.02
C ALA A 62 -2.70 -0.75 -4.45
N GLY A 63 -1.91 -0.18 -5.36
CA GLY A 63 -2.21 -0.03 -6.77
C GLY A 63 -2.79 1.34 -7.11
N PHE A 64 -3.19 2.15 -6.12
CA PHE A 64 -3.55 3.55 -6.35
C PHE A 64 -2.30 4.44 -6.39
N ASP A 65 -1.61 4.64 -5.27
CA ASP A 65 -0.34 5.37 -5.24
C ASP A 65 0.86 4.42 -5.37
N LYS A 66 1.13 4.00 -6.61
CA LYS A 66 2.15 2.97 -6.88
C LYS A 66 3.57 3.44 -6.53
N ASN A 67 3.85 4.73 -6.63
CA ASN A 67 5.20 5.26 -6.53
C ASN A 67 5.39 6.25 -5.36
N ALA A 68 4.50 6.23 -4.37
CA ALA A 68 4.50 7.14 -3.21
C ALA A 68 4.52 8.64 -3.61
N GLU A 69 3.76 9.00 -4.64
CA GLU A 69 3.67 10.35 -5.17
C GLU A 69 2.79 11.25 -4.29
N ALA A 70 1.78 10.69 -3.63
CA ALA A 70 0.65 11.45 -3.08
C ALA A 70 0.22 11.06 -1.66
N VAL A 71 1.07 10.34 -0.91
CA VAL A 71 0.74 9.82 0.44
C VAL A 71 0.07 10.85 1.34
N GLU A 72 0.65 12.05 1.50
CA GLU A 72 0.09 13.10 2.37
C GLU A 72 -1.29 13.57 1.89
N GLY A 73 -1.44 13.84 0.58
CA GLY A 73 -2.71 14.26 0.00
C GLY A 73 -3.79 13.19 0.15
N LEU A 74 -3.43 11.92 0.02
CA LEU A 74 -4.34 10.78 0.16
C LEU A 74 -4.75 10.56 1.63
N LEU A 75 -3.82 10.62 2.58
CA LEU A 75 -4.16 10.57 4.00
C LEU A 75 -5.01 11.78 4.42
N GLY A 76 -4.74 12.94 3.83
CA GLY A 76 -5.50 14.18 4.00
C GLY A 76 -6.95 14.12 3.50
N LEU A 77 -7.29 13.20 2.59
CA LEU A 77 -8.68 12.97 2.16
C LEU A 77 -9.54 12.32 3.25
N GLY A 78 -8.94 11.72 4.28
CA GLY A 78 -9.64 11.09 5.40
C GLY A 78 -9.28 9.63 5.67
N PHE A 79 -8.57 8.93 4.76
CA PHE A 79 -8.19 7.52 4.94
C PHE A 79 -7.30 7.31 6.17
N GLY A 80 -7.70 6.43 7.09
CA GLY A 80 -6.92 6.07 8.28
C GLY A 80 -5.54 5.51 7.93
N PHE A 81 -5.43 4.86 6.77
CA PHE A 81 -4.15 4.39 6.22
C PHE A 81 -4.10 4.41 4.69
N VAL A 82 -2.90 4.50 4.13
CA VAL A 82 -2.64 4.40 2.69
C VAL A 82 -1.59 3.32 2.46
N GLU A 83 -1.83 2.43 1.50
CA GLU A 83 -0.86 1.43 1.08
C GLU A 83 -0.27 1.81 -0.29
N VAL A 84 1.03 2.13 -0.33
CA VAL A 84 1.73 2.43 -1.60
C VAL A 84 2.19 1.15 -2.29
N GLY A 85 2.49 1.22 -3.58
CA GLY A 85 3.01 0.10 -4.38
C GLY A 85 1.93 -0.61 -5.19
N SER A 86 2.17 -1.82 -5.70
CA SER A 86 3.35 -2.65 -5.45
C SER A 86 4.62 -2.07 -6.07
N VAL A 87 5.64 -1.91 -5.23
CA VAL A 87 6.96 -1.40 -5.62
C VAL A 87 7.85 -2.57 -6.02
N THR A 88 8.50 -2.45 -7.17
CA THR A 88 9.47 -3.42 -7.68
C THR A 88 10.90 -2.89 -7.53
N PRO A 89 11.91 -3.75 -7.37
CA PRO A 89 13.30 -3.30 -7.30
C PRO A 89 13.75 -2.38 -8.42
N GLN A 90 13.69 -2.89 -9.65
CA GLN A 90 13.98 -2.13 -10.85
C GLN A 90 12.73 -1.43 -11.36
N PRO A 91 12.87 -0.26 -12.03
CA PRO A 91 11.77 0.35 -12.75
C PRO A 91 11.24 -0.60 -13.82
N GLN A 92 9.92 -0.61 -14.02
CA GLN A 92 9.30 -1.31 -15.13
C GLN A 92 8.01 -0.63 -15.57
N GLU A 93 7.79 -0.56 -16.87
CA GLU A 93 6.60 0.07 -17.48
C GLU A 93 5.30 -0.68 -17.18
N GLY A 94 5.37 -1.99 -16.90
CA GLY A 94 4.23 -2.90 -16.81
C GLY A 94 3.79 -3.44 -18.18
N ASN A 95 2.55 -3.93 -18.28
CA ASN A 95 2.01 -4.46 -19.53
C ASN A 95 1.55 -3.34 -20.48
N PRO A 96 1.43 -3.59 -21.80
CA PRO A 96 1.00 -2.58 -22.78
C PRO A 96 -0.37 -1.97 -22.49
N LYS A 97 -0.56 -0.70 -22.87
CA LYS A 97 -1.84 0.03 -22.78
C LYS A 97 -2.75 -0.30 -23.98
N PRO A 98 -4.09 -0.18 -23.85
CA PRO A 98 -4.84 0.10 -22.63
C PRO A 98 -4.89 -1.11 -21.68
N ARG A 99 -4.86 -0.83 -20.38
CA ARG A 99 -4.73 -1.85 -19.32
C ARG A 99 -5.55 -1.59 -18.06
N ILE A 100 -6.39 -0.55 -18.06
CA ILE A 100 -7.38 -0.29 -17.01
C ILE A 100 -8.70 -0.01 -17.73
N PHE A 101 -9.75 -0.72 -17.35
CA PHE A 101 -11.06 -0.67 -18.00
C PHE A 101 -12.14 -0.50 -16.94
N ARG A 102 -13.02 0.48 -17.13
CA ARG A 102 -14.14 0.75 -16.23
C ARG A 102 -15.41 0.07 -16.74
N LEU A 103 -15.99 -0.82 -15.95
CA LEU A 103 -17.26 -1.48 -16.20
C LEU A 103 -18.34 -0.76 -15.37
N LYS A 104 -18.78 0.41 -15.84
CA LYS A 104 -19.62 1.35 -15.07
C LYS A 104 -20.93 0.71 -14.57
N GLU A 105 -21.59 -0.06 -15.43
CA GLU A 105 -22.86 -0.75 -15.11
C GLU A 105 -22.72 -1.76 -13.96
N HIS A 106 -21.50 -2.25 -13.72
CA HIS A 106 -21.19 -3.25 -12.71
C HIS A 106 -20.47 -2.66 -11.49
N GLY A 107 -20.24 -1.33 -11.47
CA GLY A 107 -19.41 -0.69 -10.44
C GLY A 107 -17.99 -1.27 -10.35
N ALA A 108 -17.46 -1.81 -11.45
CA ALA A 108 -16.24 -2.62 -11.44
C ALA A 108 -15.12 -2.04 -12.30
N VAL A 109 -13.89 -2.50 -12.03
CA VAL A 109 -12.69 -2.19 -12.81
C VAL A 109 -11.96 -3.48 -13.13
N VAL A 110 -11.60 -3.67 -14.40
CA VAL A 110 -10.67 -4.72 -14.84
C VAL A 110 -9.35 -4.08 -15.15
N ASN A 111 -8.25 -4.63 -14.64
CA ASN A 111 -6.92 -4.13 -14.96
C ASN A 111 -5.93 -5.25 -15.23
N ARG A 112 -4.97 -4.94 -16.10
CA ARG A 112 -3.85 -5.80 -16.46
C ARG A 112 -2.51 -5.10 -16.33
N CYS A 113 -2.33 -4.27 -15.30
CA CYS A 113 -1.19 -3.35 -15.20
C CYS A 113 0.19 -4.03 -15.22
N GLY A 114 0.34 -5.15 -14.48
CA GLY A 114 1.61 -5.88 -14.40
C GLY A 114 2.73 -5.13 -13.65
N PHE A 115 2.42 -4.61 -12.45
CA PHE A 115 3.36 -3.87 -11.59
C PHE A 115 4.14 -2.76 -12.31
N ASN A 116 3.46 -1.83 -12.97
CA ASN A 116 4.13 -0.62 -13.45
C ASN A 116 4.62 0.22 -12.24
N SER A 117 5.93 0.39 -12.13
CA SER A 117 6.62 0.93 -10.95
C SER A 117 7.86 1.69 -11.39
N GLU A 118 8.12 2.84 -10.78
CA GLU A 118 9.33 3.65 -11.03
C GLU A 118 10.58 3.12 -10.32
N GLY A 119 10.47 1.98 -9.62
CA GLY A 119 11.57 1.29 -8.97
C GLY A 119 11.80 1.73 -7.53
N ILE A 120 12.44 0.85 -6.74
CA ILE A 120 12.68 1.07 -5.31
C ILE A 120 13.44 2.37 -5.05
N VAL A 121 14.44 2.71 -5.86
CA VAL A 121 15.28 3.90 -5.63
C VAL A 121 14.45 5.18 -5.64
N VAL A 122 13.55 5.32 -6.61
CA VAL A 122 12.69 6.50 -6.75
C VAL A 122 11.68 6.56 -5.61
N VAL A 123 11.05 5.43 -5.28
CA VAL A 123 10.07 5.35 -4.20
C VAL A 123 10.72 5.62 -2.84
N ALA A 124 11.89 5.05 -2.56
CA ALA A 124 12.65 5.28 -1.33
C ALA A 124 12.99 6.76 -1.16
N LYS A 125 13.40 7.46 -2.23
CA LYS A 125 13.66 8.91 -2.19
C LYS A 125 12.41 9.71 -1.82
N ARG A 126 11.25 9.38 -2.40
CA ARG A 126 9.97 10.06 -2.08
C ARG A 126 9.53 9.79 -0.65
N LEU A 127 9.58 8.53 -0.23
CA LEU A 127 9.24 8.12 1.14
C LEU A 127 10.18 8.76 2.16
N GLY A 128 11.49 8.82 1.91
CA GLY A 128 12.44 9.50 2.79
C GLY A 128 12.15 10.99 2.95
N ALA A 129 11.80 11.68 1.86
CA ALA A 129 11.42 13.09 1.93
C ALA A 129 10.11 13.34 2.71
N GLN A 130 9.19 12.37 2.70
CA GLN A 130 7.92 12.43 3.42
C GLN A 130 8.05 11.99 4.89
N HIS A 131 8.94 11.03 5.17
CA HIS A 131 9.14 10.43 6.50
C HIS A 131 9.56 11.46 7.55
N GLY A 132 10.49 12.35 7.19
CA GLY A 132 10.93 13.43 8.08
C GLY A 132 9.78 14.36 8.48
N LYS A 133 8.85 14.65 7.56
CA LYS A 133 7.66 15.46 7.85
C LYS A 133 6.69 14.73 8.77
N ARG A 134 6.40 13.45 8.49
CA ARG A 134 5.46 12.63 9.28
C ARG A 134 5.92 12.47 10.74
N LYS A 135 7.20 12.20 10.98
CA LYS A 135 7.76 12.12 12.35
C LYS A 135 7.69 13.43 13.13
N MET A 136 7.88 14.57 12.45
CA MET A 136 7.73 15.89 13.08
C MET A 136 6.28 16.18 13.47
N GLU A 137 5.30 15.74 12.68
CA GLU A 137 3.88 15.89 12.99
C GLU A 137 3.42 15.01 14.17
N GLU A 138 3.95 13.79 14.31
CA GLU A 138 3.67 12.91 15.46
C GLU A 138 4.13 13.53 16.78
N THR A 139 5.38 14.00 16.80
CA THR A 139 6.00 14.55 18.01
C THR A 139 5.33 15.85 18.47
N SER A 140 4.80 16.65 17.54
CA SER A 140 4.08 17.89 17.85
C SER A 140 2.59 17.73 18.15
N SER A 141 2.04 16.51 18.03
CA SER A 141 0.63 16.20 18.32
C SER A 141 0.35 15.83 19.79
N SER A 142 1.34 15.97 20.69
CA SER A 142 1.27 15.53 22.09
C SER A 142 0.69 16.57 23.07
N SER A 143 0.32 17.77 22.63
CA SER A 143 -0.35 18.76 23.52
C SER A 143 -1.42 19.66 22.88
N ASP A 144 -1.40 19.86 21.56
CA ASP A 144 -2.37 20.72 20.89
C ASP A 144 -2.95 20.03 19.65
N VAL A 145 -4.15 19.48 19.78
CA VAL A 145 -4.98 19.17 18.61
C VAL A 145 -5.17 20.49 17.86
N LYS A 146 -4.46 20.70 16.75
CA LYS A 146 -4.69 21.84 15.85
C LYS A 146 -6.19 21.91 15.61
N GLN A 147 -6.84 22.98 16.07
CA GLN A 147 -8.30 23.14 16.01
C GLN A 147 -8.77 22.90 14.57
N GLY A 148 -9.45 21.77 14.34
CA GLY A 148 -10.06 21.42 13.06
C GLY A 148 -9.21 20.61 12.07
N GLY A 149 -8.42 19.64 12.53
CA GLY A 149 -7.72 18.68 11.67
C GLY A 149 -7.82 17.23 12.15
N LYS A 150 -7.59 16.28 11.24
CA LYS A 150 -7.44 14.85 11.55
C LYS A 150 -6.26 14.62 12.51
N ALA A 151 -6.40 13.68 13.44
CA ALA A 151 -5.34 13.34 14.39
C ALA A 151 -4.24 12.49 13.74
N GLY A 152 -2.98 12.92 13.87
CA GLY A 152 -1.78 12.19 13.45
C GLY A 152 -1.50 12.17 11.93
N PRO A 153 -0.30 11.71 11.52
CA PRO A 153 0.13 11.68 10.12
C PRO A 153 -0.53 10.57 9.29
N GLY A 154 -1.34 9.70 9.92
CA GLY A 154 -1.92 8.49 9.31
C GLY A 154 -0.92 7.34 9.15
N ILE A 155 -1.43 6.13 8.91
CA ILE A 155 -0.60 4.91 8.78
C ILE A 155 -0.23 4.66 7.31
N LEU A 156 1.03 4.28 7.05
CA LEU A 156 1.57 3.98 5.73
C LEU A 156 1.96 2.52 5.60
N GLY A 157 1.28 1.81 4.72
CA GLY A 157 1.68 0.50 4.23
C GLY A 157 2.60 0.59 3.03
N VAL A 158 3.61 -0.27 2.96
CA VAL A 158 4.42 -0.43 1.74
C VAL A 158 4.23 -1.83 1.16
N ASN A 159 3.63 -1.88 -0.02
CA ASN A 159 3.40 -3.11 -0.75
C ASN A 159 4.59 -3.42 -1.68
N LEU A 160 5.22 -4.57 -1.44
CA LEU A 160 6.39 -5.04 -2.18
C LEU A 160 5.97 -6.03 -3.26
N GLY A 161 6.63 -5.97 -4.41
CA GLY A 161 6.44 -6.92 -5.52
C GLY A 161 7.75 -7.24 -6.23
N LYS A 162 7.75 -8.34 -6.98
CA LYS A 162 8.89 -8.73 -7.82
C LYS A 162 8.85 -8.08 -9.20
N ASN A 163 10.02 -7.89 -9.81
CA ASN A 163 10.13 -7.55 -11.22
C ASN A 163 9.63 -8.70 -12.11
N LYS A 164 9.08 -8.35 -13.28
CA LYS A 164 8.55 -9.34 -14.24
C LYS A 164 9.61 -10.34 -14.70
N THR A 165 10.83 -9.86 -14.95
CA THR A 165 11.98 -10.63 -15.44
C THR A 165 12.85 -11.21 -14.33
N SER A 166 12.49 -11.02 -13.06
CA SER A 166 13.30 -11.55 -11.95
C SER A 166 13.13 -13.06 -11.83
N GLU A 167 14.27 -13.74 -11.74
CA GLU A 167 14.40 -15.19 -11.53
C GLU A 167 14.28 -15.55 -10.04
N ASP A 168 14.92 -14.78 -9.14
CA ASP A 168 14.79 -14.94 -7.68
C ASP A 168 13.80 -13.91 -7.13
N ALA A 169 12.52 -14.29 -7.12
CA ALA A 169 11.47 -13.48 -6.50
C ALA A 169 11.78 -13.11 -5.05
N GLY A 170 12.41 -14.01 -4.29
CA GLY A 170 12.74 -13.77 -2.88
C GLY A 170 13.78 -12.66 -2.70
N ALA A 171 14.78 -12.58 -3.59
CA ALA A 171 15.76 -11.49 -3.58
C ALA A 171 15.11 -10.12 -3.81
N ASP A 172 14.12 -10.05 -4.72
CA ASP A 172 13.38 -8.80 -4.96
C ASP A 172 12.65 -8.30 -3.71
N TYR A 173 11.96 -9.19 -2.98
CA TYR A 173 11.27 -8.81 -1.75
C TYR A 173 12.24 -8.41 -0.64
N VAL A 174 13.37 -9.11 -0.50
CA VAL A 174 14.44 -8.77 0.46
C VAL A 174 15.00 -7.38 0.16
N GLN A 175 15.25 -7.06 -1.11
CA GLN A 175 15.69 -5.72 -1.51
C GLN A 175 14.62 -4.66 -1.17
N GLY A 176 13.34 -5.00 -1.35
CA GLY A 176 12.19 -4.21 -0.88
C GLY A 176 12.26 -3.90 0.61
N VAL A 177 12.47 -4.92 1.43
CA VAL A 177 12.62 -4.78 2.89
C VAL A 177 13.78 -3.84 3.22
N HIS A 178 15.00 -4.14 2.77
CA HIS A 178 16.17 -3.32 3.15
C HIS A 178 16.04 -1.86 2.74
N SER A 179 15.34 -1.58 1.65
CA SER A 179 15.26 -0.23 1.09
C SER A 179 14.09 0.59 1.65
N LEU A 180 12.95 -0.05 1.93
CA LEU A 180 11.69 0.67 2.17
C LEU A 180 11.13 0.47 3.59
N SER A 181 11.56 -0.56 4.32
CA SER A 181 10.96 -0.92 5.62
C SER A 181 11.06 0.16 6.69
N GLN A 182 12.14 0.95 6.70
CA GLN A 182 12.35 2.07 7.63
C GLN A 182 11.33 3.21 7.49
N TYR A 183 10.58 3.26 6.39
CA TYR A 183 9.56 4.27 6.11
C TYR A 183 8.13 3.77 6.33
N ALA A 184 7.96 2.46 6.54
CA ALA A 184 6.67 1.79 6.54
C ALA A 184 6.19 1.54 7.97
N ASP A 185 4.90 1.75 8.20
CA ASP A 185 4.23 1.34 9.44
C ASP A 185 3.84 -0.15 9.39
N TYR A 186 3.66 -0.68 8.18
CA TYR A 186 3.56 -2.12 7.89
C TYR A 186 4.04 -2.44 6.47
N LEU A 187 4.49 -3.67 6.25
CA LEU A 187 4.96 -4.20 4.97
C LEU A 187 3.99 -5.25 4.42
N VAL A 188 3.85 -5.31 3.10
CA VAL A 188 3.02 -6.33 2.44
C VAL A 188 3.82 -7.07 1.37
N ILE A 189 3.86 -8.40 1.47
CA ILE A 189 4.35 -9.30 0.42
C ILE A 189 3.20 -9.56 -0.56
N ASN A 190 3.29 -9.05 -1.79
CA ASN A 190 2.24 -9.26 -2.80
C ASN A 190 2.52 -10.45 -3.71
N VAL A 191 1.87 -11.57 -3.41
CA VAL A 191 1.90 -12.81 -4.21
C VAL A 191 0.63 -13.03 -5.04
N SER A 192 -0.28 -12.04 -5.12
CA SER A 192 -1.65 -12.24 -5.61
C SER A 192 -1.97 -11.61 -6.97
N SER A 193 -1.10 -10.76 -7.51
CA SER A 193 -1.34 -10.12 -8.82
C SER A 193 -1.53 -11.18 -9.94
N PRO A 194 -2.67 -11.16 -10.67
CA PRO A 194 -2.87 -12.00 -11.85
C PRO A 194 -2.04 -11.55 -13.06
N ASN A 195 -1.46 -10.34 -12.98
CA ASN A 195 -0.89 -9.64 -14.12
C ASN A 195 0.63 -9.80 -14.27
N THR A 196 1.23 -10.54 -13.34
CA THR A 196 2.66 -10.87 -13.31
C THR A 196 2.79 -12.39 -13.45
N PRO A 197 3.28 -12.90 -14.60
CA PRO A 197 3.38 -14.34 -14.84
C PRO A 197 4.12 -15.08 -13.72
N GLY A 198 3.60 -16.25 -13.33
CA GLY A 198 4.17 -17.10 -12.29
C GLY A 198 4.02 -16.59 -10.85
N LEU A 199 3.59 -15.34 -10.62
CA LEU A 199 3.55 -14.76 -9.27
C LEU A 199 2.64 -15.53 -8.31
N ARG A 200 1.44 -15.91 -8.77
CA ARG A 200 0.46 -16.63 -7.95
C ARG A 200 0.91 -18.03 -7.55
N GLN A 201 1.88 -18.61 -8.27
CA GLN A 201 2.48 -19.91 -7.91
C GLN A 201 3.28 -19.81 -6.61
N LEU A 202 3.71 -18.61 -6.20
CA LEU A 202 4.36 -18.35 -4.91
C LEU A 202 3.41 -18.55 -3.71
N GLN A 203 2.11 -18.68 -3.94
CA GLN A 203 1.12 -18.98 -2.89
C GLN A 203 1.09 -20.46 -2.50
N GLY A 204 1.76 -21.34 -3.26
CA GLY A 204 1.90 -22.75 -2.90
C GLY A 204 2.60 -22.92 -1.54
N ARG A 205 2.17 -23.92 -0.76
CA ARG A 205 2.58 -24.10 0.65
C ARG A 205 4.08 -23.99 0.88
N LYS A 206 4.89 -24.65 0.05
CA LYS A 206 6.36 -24.64 0.19
C LYS A 206 6.93 -23.27 -0.17
N GLN A 207 6.57 -22.75 -1.34
CA GLN A 207 7.07 -21.48 -1.87
C GLN A 207 6.73 -20.31 -0.95
N LEU A 208 5.49 -20.27 -0.45
CA LEU A 208 5.05 -19.19 0.43
C LEU A 208 5.78 -19.24 1.78
N LYS A 209 5.95 -20.44 2.36
CA LYS A 209 6.69 -20.61 3.62
C LYS A 209 8.14 -20.15 3.49
N GLU A 210 8.82 -20.55 2.43
CA GLU A 210 10.20 -20.15 2.14
C GLU A 210 10.32 -18.65 1.91
N LEU A 211 9.39 -18.08 1.13
CA LEU A 211 9.36 -16.64 0.85
C LEU A 211 9.11 -15.81 2.12
N VAL A 212 8.07 -16.15 2.88
CA VAL A 212 7.74 -15.46 4.14
C VAL A 212 8.93 -15.50 5.08
N LYS A 213 9.56 -16.67 5.26
CA LYS A 213 10.73 -16.81 6.12
C LYS A 213 11.88 -15.92 5.65
N LYS A 214 12.23 -15.96 4.35
CA LYS A 214 13.32 -15.15 3.77
C LYS A 214 13.08 -13.65 3.96
N VAL A 215 11.84 -13.18 3.77
CA VAL A 215 11.47 -11.77 3.94
C VAL A 215 11.42 -11.35 5.41
N GLN A 216 10.92 -12.24 6.28
CA GLN A 216 10.93 -12.04 7.72
C GLN A 216 12.35 -11.95 8.27
N ASP A 217 13.22 -12.89 7.92
CA ASP A 217 14.62 -12.91 8.36
C ASP A 217 15.31 -11.59 7.94
N ALA A 218 15.16 -11.16 6.69
CA ALA A 218 15.70 -9.89 6.19
C ALA A 218 15.14 -8.64 6.91
N ARG A 219 13.90 -8.69 7.41
CA ARG A 219 13.31 -7.61 8.22
C ARG A 219 13.89 -7.64 9.62
N ASP A 220 13.97 -8.82 10.23
CA ASP A 220 14.37 -8.97 11.63
C ASP A 220 15.89 -8.74 11.82
N GLU A 221 16.69 -8.87 10.74
CA GLU A 221 18.12 -8.50 10.71
C GLU A 221 18.38 -6.97 10.72
N MET A 222 17.37 -6.15 10.41
CA MET A 222 17.52 -4.69 10.42
C MET A 222 17.54 -4.13 11.84
N GLN A 223 18.16 -2.96 12.02
CA GLN A 223 18.18 -2.27 13.30
C GLN A 223 16.87 -1.48 13.50
N TRP A 224 16.10 -1.87 14.50
CA TRP A 224 14.83 -1.24 14.85
C TRP A 224 14.94 -0.36 16.08
N ALA A 225 14.09 0.68 16.12
CA ALA A 225 13.87 1.47 17.33
C ALA A 225 13.04 0.68 18.36
N GLU A 226 12.68 1.31 19.48
CA GLU A 226 11.90 0.67 20.56
C GLU A 226 10.58 0.07 20.09
N ASP A 227 9.96 0.66 19.05
CA ASP A 227 8.69 0.19 18.46
C ASP A 227 8.83 -1.10 17.62
N GLY A 228 10.06 -1.63 17.49
CA GLY A 228 10.34 -2.88 16.79
C GLY A 228 10.17 -2.84 15.26
N PRO A 229 10.27 -4.01 14.61
CA PRO A 229 10.08 -4.12 13.16
C PRO A 229 8.66 -3.77 12.73
N PRO A 230 8.46 -3.26 11.49
CA PRO A 230 7.13 -3.11 10.95
C PRO A 230 6.45 -4.48 10.81
N PRO A 231 5.16 -4.59 11.20
CA PRO A 231 4.29 -5.70 10.85
C PRO A 231 4.47 -6.16 9.39
N LEU A 232 4.61 -7.47 9.19
CA LEU A 232 4.71 -8.05 7.85
C LEU A 232 3.41 -8.78 7.54
N LEU A 233 2.84 -8.51 6.39
CA LEU A 233 1.58 -9.07 5.89
C LEU A 233 1.79 -9.79 4.55
N VAL A 234 0.87 -10.69 4.22
CA VAL A 234 0.81 -11.36 2.92
C VAL A 234 -0.52 -11.04 2.23
N LYS A 235 -0.45 -10.52 1.00
CA LYS A 235 -1.64 -10.26 0.17
C LYS A 235 -1.89 -11.45 -0.75
N VAL A 236 -2.95 -12.20 -0.46
CA VAL A 236 -3.34 -13.42 -1.19
C VAL A 236 -4.41 -13.17 -2.25
N ALA A 237 -4.51 -14.08 -3.22
CA ALA A 237 -5.50 -14.02 -4.29
C ALA A 237 -6.85 -14.57 -3.78
N PRO A 238 -7.99 -14.10 -4.32
CA PRO A 238 -9.30 -14.63 -3.94
C PRO A 238 -9.60 -16.00 -4.58
N ASP A 239 -8.93 -16.32 -5.69
CA ASP A 239 -9.10 -17.56 -6.45
C ASP A 239 -8.20 -18.69 -5.90
N LEU A 240 -8.49 -19.10 -4.65
CA LEU A 240 -7.77 -20.17 -3.95
C LEU A 240 -8.72 -21.32 -3.58
N SER A 241 -8.21 -22.55 -3.59
CA SER A 241 -8.98 -23.68 -3.06
C SER A 241 -9.07 -23.60 -1.53
N LYS A 242 -10.02 -24.32 -0.94
CA LYS A 242 -10.12 -24.42 0.52
C LYS A 242 -8.81 -24.97 1.15
N GLN A 243 -8.18 -25.94 0.49
CA GLN A 243 -6.91 -26.49 0.95
C GLN A 243 -5.78 -25.46 0.91
N ASP A 244 -5.71 -24.64 -0.15
CA ASP A 244 -4.72 -23.56 -0.24
C ASP A 244 -4.92 -22.53 0.89
N LEU A 245 -6.18 -22.19 1.20
CA LEU A 245 -6.50 -21.28 2.31
C LEU A 245 -6.05 -21.85 3.67
N GLU A 246 -6.29 -23.13 3.93
CA GLU A 246 -5.84 -23.82 5.14
C GLU A 246 -4.31 -23.87 5.23
N ASP A 247 -3.63 -24.17 4.12
CA ASP A 247 -2.17 -24.19 4.05
C ASP A 247 -1.56 -22.81 4.33
N ILE A 248 -2.12 -21.75 3.72
CA ILE A 248 -1.70 -20.36 3.95
C ILE A 248 -1.93 -19.98 5.42
N ALA A 249 -3.09 -20.28 5.98
CA ALA A 249 -3.41 -19.99 7.37
C ALA A 249 -2.45 -20.70 8.33
N ALA A 250 -2.08 -21.95 8.04
CA ALA A 250 -1.11 -22.70 8.83
C ALA A 250 0.31 -22.10 8.76
N ILE A 251 0.73 -21.59 7.60
CA ILE A 251 2.02 -20.91 7.44
C ILE A 251 2.04 -19.61 8.25
N ILE A 252 1.00 -18.78 8.10
CA ILE A 252 0.87 -17.50 8.79
C ILE A 252 0.78 -17.71 10.31
N SER A 253 0.06 -18.72 10.78
CA SER A 253 -0.08 -19.00 12.21
C SER A 253 1.23 -19.48 12.85
N ASN A 254 2.10 -20.17 12.10
CA ASN A 254 3.39 -20.66 12.57
C ASN A 254 4.54 -19.67 12.36
N THR A 255 4.28 -18.48 11.80
CA THR A 255 5.26 -17.42 11.58
C THR A 255 4.88 -16.19 12.41
N THR A 256 5.85 -15.35 12.77
CA THR A 256 5.60 -14.08 13.49
C THR A 256 5.09 -12.99 12.54
N ILE A 257 4.24 -13.37 11.60
CA ILE A 257 3.45 -12.43 10.79
C ILE A 257 2.38 -11.84 11.70
N SER A 258 2.21 -10.52 11.64
CA SER A 258 1.31 -9.82 12.54
C SER A 258 -0.13 -10.26 12.33
N ARG A 259 -0.82 -10.56 13.42
CA ARG A 259 -2.20 -11.04 13.44
C ARG A 259 -3.13 -9.85 13.71
N PRO A 260 -4.25 -9.73 12.98
CA PRO A 260 -5.24 -8.70 13.27
C PRO A 260 -5.75 -8.79 14.71
#